data_AF-A0A3D9AMS8-F1
#
_entry.id   AF-A0A3D9AMS8-F1
#
_cell.length_a   1.000
_cell.length_b   1.000
_cell.length_c   1.000
_cell.angle_alpha   90.00
_cell.angle_beta   90.00
_cell.angle_gamma   90.00
#
_symmetry.space_group_name_H-M   'P 1'
#
loop_
_entity.id
_entity.type
_entity.pdbx_description
1 polymer ?
#
loop_
_entity_poly.entity_id
_entity_poly.type
_entity_poly.pdbx_seq_one_letter_code
_entity_poly.pdbx_strand_id
1 'polypeptide(L)'
;MKSQNKYRKFQLQQKNIEVLEKENTRFKRVYSEYENMSDELWNLENSKGDPVPDDFINAMVMQATYLEEEIEDWLIQFNQNKSEIKS
;
A
#
# COMPACT_ATOMS: atom_id res chain seq x y z
N MET A 1 5.61 5.12 -23.42
CA MET A 1 6.16 4.80 -22.08
C MET A 1 5.12 3.98 -21.35
N LYS A 2 5.48 2.84 -20.75
CA LYS A 2 4.56 2.19 -19.80
C LYS A 2 4.49 3.12 -18.59
N SER A 3 3.32 3.68 -18.30
CA SER A 3 3.09 4.45 -17.07
C SER A 3 3.49 3.56 -15.89
N GLN A 4 4.30 4.09 -14.98
CA GLN A 4 4.61 3.42 -13.73
C GLN A 4 3.30 3.31 -12.93
N ASN A 5 3.03 2.15 -12.32
CA ASN A 5 1.84 1.98 -11.49
C ASN A 5 1.92 2.96 -10.30
N LYS A 6 1.07 3.99 -10.33
CA LYS A 6 1.04 5.08 -9.35
C LYS A 6 0.61 4.61 -7.95
N TYR A 7 0.00 3.44 -7.85
CA TYR A 7 -0.47 2.82 -6.60
C TYR A 7 0.59 1.91 -5.94
N ARG A 8 1.85 1.96 -6.38
CA ARG A 8 2.95 1.15 -5.78
C ARG A 8 3.88 2.02 -4.93
N LYS A 9 3.33 2.63 -3.88
CA LYS A 9 4.01 3.62 -3.03
C LYS A 9 5.22 3.06 -2.28
N PHE A 10 5.13 1.84 -1.76
CA PHE A 10 6.12 1.29 -0.82
C PHE A 10 7.23 0.42 -1.46
N GLN A 11 7.50 0.55 -2.75
CA GLN A 11 8.51 -0.26 -3.45
C GLN A 11 9.90 -0.18 -2.82
N LEU A 12 10.29 1.00 -2.30
CA LEU A 12 11.61 1.20 -1.70
C LEU A 12 11.71 0.65 -0.26
N GLN A 13 10.58 0.28 0.35
CA GLN A 13 10.51 -0.15 1.76
C GLN A 13 10.21 -1.65 1.92
N GLN A 14 10.22 -2.43 0.83
CA GLN A 14 9.89 -3.87 0.82
C GLN A 14 10.64 -4.68 1.89
N LYS A 15 11.94 -4.42 2.08
CA LYS A 15 12.72 -5.11 3.13
C LYS A 15 12.20 -4.86 4.55
N ASN A 16 11.69 -3.67 4.83
CA ASN A 16 11.12 -3.34 6.12
C ASN A 16 9.71 -3.94 6.27
N ILE A 17 8.93 -3.89 5.20
CA ILE A 17 7.60 -4.52 5.10
C ILE A 17 7.71 -6.02 5.39
N GLU A 18 8.61 -6.75 4.71
CA GLU A 18 8.80 -8.19 4.90
C GLU A 18 9.12 -8.57 6.37
N VAL A 19 9.81 -7.69 7.11
CA VAL A 19 10.09 -7.91 8.53
C VAL A 19 8.82 -7.67 9.35
N LEU A 20 8.13 -6.56 9.13
CA LEU A 20 6.88 -6.24 9.81
C LEU A 20 5.80 -7.30 9.55
N GLU A 21 5.69 -7.84 8.34
CA GLU A 21 4.73 -8.91 8.03
C GLU A 21 5.01 -10.22 8.78
N LYS A 22 6.28 -10.51 9.09
CA LYS A 22 6.68 -11.69 9.87
C LYS A 22 6.43 -11.50 11.36
N GLU A 23 6.56 -10.28 11.86
CA GLU A 23 6.48 -9.95 13.28
C GLU A 23 5.08 -9.50 13.71
N ASN A 24 4.24 -9.04 12.77
CA ASN A 24 2.94 -8.45 13.06
C ASN A 24 1.87 -8.90 12.04
N THR A 25 1.00 -9.83 12.48
CA THR A 25 -0.10 -10.36 11.66
C THR A 25 -1.11 -9.29 11.24
N ARG A 26 -1.34 -8.26 12.06
CA ARG A 26 -2.23 -7.15 11.70
C ARG A 26 -1.64 -6.32 10.57
N PHE A 27 -0.35 -5.99 10.67
CA PHE A 27 0.38 -5.29 9.61
C PHE A 27 0.28 -6.08 8.29
N LYS A 28 0.57 -7.38 8.33
CA LYS A 28 0.50 -8.26 7.15
C LYS A 28 -0.87 -8.18 6.47
N ARG A 29 -1.95 -8.24 7.25
CA ARG A 29 -3.32 -8.16 6.72
C ARG A 29 -3.56 -6.81 6.02
N VAL A 30 -3.23 -5.70 6.68
CA VAL A 30 -3.43 -4.36 6.12
C VAL A 30 -2.60 -4.14 4.86
N TYR A 31 -1.33 -4.57 4.88
CA TYR A 31 -0.46 -4.47 3.70
C TYR A 31 -0.97 -5.32 2.53
N SER A 32 -1.45 -6.54 2.79
CA SER A 32 -2.07 -7.37 1.75
C SER A 32 -3.36 -6.76 1.20
N GLU A 33 -4.20 -6.17 2.04
CA GLU A 33 -5.42 -5.45 1.61
C GLU A 33 -5.06 -4.24 0.73
N TYR A 34 -4.01 -3.49 1.09
CA TYR A 34 -3.48 -2.40 0.26
C TYR A 34 -2.98 -2.89 -1.10
N GLU A 35 -2.16 -3.94 -1.16
CA GLU A 35 -1.62 -4.44 -2.43
C GLU A 35 -2.73 -4.90 -3.38
N ASN A 36 -3.72 -5.63 -2.86
CA ASN A 36 -4.87 -6.06 -3.65
C ASN A 36 -5.63 -4.85 -4.22
N MET A 37 -5.90 -3.84 -3.39
CA MET A 37 -6.64 -2.65 -3.81
C MET A 37 -5.87 -1.82 -4.84
N SER A 38 -4.55 -1.70 -4.67
CA SER A 38 -3.67 -1.00 -5.59
C SER A 38 -3.57 -1.67 -6.95
N ASP A 39 -3.53 -3.00 -6.99
CA ASP A 39 -3.56 -3.77 -8.24
C ASP A 39 -4.96 -3.69 -8.90
N GLU A 40 -6.05 -3.73 -8.12
CA GLU A 40 -7.42 -3.54 -8.63
C GLU A 40 -7.62 -2.15 -9.24
N LEU A 41 -7.24 -1.08 -8.53
CA LEU A 41 -7.30 0.31 -9.04
C LEU A 41 -6.53 0.46 -10.35
N TRP A 42 -5.32 -0.08 -10.41
CA TRP A 42 -4.53 -0.09 -11.64
C TRP A 42 -5.25 -0.80 -12.79
N ASN A 43 -5.85 -1.96 -12.51
CA ASN A 43 -6.57 -2.73 -13.51
C ASN A 43 -7.84 -2.00 -13.97
N LEU A 44 -8.58 -1.36 -13.07
CA LEU A 44 -9.77 -0.58 -13.40
C LEU A 44 -9.43 0.58 -14.36
N GLU A 45 -8.33 1.30 -14.11
CA GLU A 45 -7.91 2.42 -14.96
C GLU A 45 -7.34 2.01 -16.32
N ASN A 46 -6.81 0.79 -16.46
CA ASN A 46 -6.09 0.36 -17.66
C ASN A 46 -6.76 -0.77 -18.45
N SER A 47 -7.79 -1.41 -17.90
CA SER A 47 -8.52 -2.47 -18.58
C SER A 47 -9.49 -1.91 -19.63
N LYS A 48 -9.77 -2.70 -20.67
CA LYS A 48 -10.80 -2.39 -21.67
C LYS A 48 -12.19 -2.93 -21.26
N GLY A 49 -12.39 -3.16 -19.98
CA GLY A 49 -13.61 -3.75 -19.43
C GLY A 49 -14.78 -2.78 -19.40
N ASP A 50 -15.82 -3.15 -18.66
CA ASP A 50 -16.99 -2.31 -18.50
C ASP A 50 -16.63 -1.00 -17.78
N PRO A 51 -17.21 0.14 -18.21
CA PRO A 51 -16.97 1.41 -17.55
C PRO A 51 -17.51 1.38 -16.12
N VAL A 52 -16.65 1.78 -15.18
CA VAL A 52 -16.99 1.90 -13.76
C VAL A 52 -17.19 3.38 -13.42
N PRO A 53 -18.19 3.75 -12.59
CA PRO A 53 -18.41 5.15 -12.21
C PRO A 53 -17.22 5.78 -11.49
N ASP A 54 -16.94 7.05 -11.80
CA ASP A 54 -15.83 7.80 -11.18
C ASP A 54 -15.93 7.84 -9.65
N ASP A 55 -17.14 7.96 -9.09
CA ASP A 55 -17.35 7.97 -7.63
C ASP A 55 -16.90 6.67 -6.96
N PHE A 56 -17.04 5.53 -7.66
CA PHE A 56 -16.56 4.25 -7.16
C PHE A 56 -15.03 4.20 -7.17
N ILE A 57 -14.39 4.69 -8.25
CA ILE A 57 -12.93 4.79 -8.34
C ILE A 57 -12.42 5.72 -7.22
N ASN A 58 -13.06 6.87 -7.01
CA ASN A 58 -12.71 7.82 -5.96
C ASN A 58 -12.83 7.20 -4.56
N ALA A 59 -13.88 6.42 -4.31
CA ALA A 59 -14.05 5.70 -3.04
C ALA A 59 -12.94 4.65 -2.83
N MET A 60 -12.57 3.90 -3.87
CA MET A 60 -11.45 2.96 -3.80
C MET A 60 -10.11 3.66 -3.57
N VAL A 61 -9.85 4.77 -4.27
CA VAL A 61 -8.65 5.58 -4.04
C VAL A 61 -8.61 6.08 -2.60
N MET A 62 -9.72 6.60 -2.07
CA MET A 62 -9.80 7.05 -0.68
C MET A 62 -9.50 5.91 0.31
N GLN A 63 -10.05 4.72 0.08
CA GLN A 63 -9.80 3.55 0.91
C GLN A 63 -8.33 3.10 0.84
N ALA A 64 -7.72 3.12 -0.34
CA ALA A 64 -6.30 2.82 -0.50
C ALA A 64 -5.43 3.83 0.26
N THR A 65 -5.77 5.13 0.20
CA THR A 65 -5.07 6.18 0.94
C THR A 65 -5.09 5.94 2.46
N TYR A 66 -6.22 5.52 3.03
CA TYR A 66 -6.28 5.20 4.47
C TYR A 66 -5.39 4.01 4.85
N LEU A 67 -5.32 2.99 3.99
CA LEU A 67 -4.39 1.88 4.20
C LEU A 67 -2.93 2.35 4.08
N GLU A 68 -2.64 3.23 3.13
CA GLU A 68 -1.31 3.83 2.98
C GLU A 68 -0.89 4.60 4.23
N GLU A 69 -1.77 5.42 4.80
CA GLU A 69 -1.50 6.16 6.03
C GLU A 69 -1.19 5.22 7.22
N GLU A 70 -1.99 4.14 7.40
CA GLU A 70 -1.73 3.15 8.47
C GLU A 70 -0.39 2.42 8.27
N ILE A 71 -0.04 2.09 7.02
CA ILE A 71 1.25 1.45 6.68
C ILE A 71 2.42 2.42 6.91
N GLU A 72 2.28 3.69 6.54
CA GLU A 72 3.30 4.72 6.78
C GLU A 72 3.60 4.89 8.26
N ASP A 73 2.57 4.97 9.10
CA ASP A 73 2.72 5.09 10.54
C ASP A 73 3.51 3.90 11.12
N TRP A 74 3.20 2.68 10.71
CA TRP A 74 3.97 1.51 11.13
C TRP A 74 5.42 1.54 10.66
N LEU A 75 5.67 1.97 9.42
CA LEU A 75 7.03 2.06 8.88
C LEU A 75 7.86 3.15 9.57
N ILE A 76 7.24 4.28 9.93
CA ILE A 76 7.87 5.34 10.73
C ILE A 76 8.27 4.79 12.09
N GLN A 77 7.34 4.16 12.83
CA GLN A 77 7.62 3.58 14.15
C GLN A 77 8.71 2.51 14.09
N PHE A 78 8.65 1.63 13.09
CA PHE A 78 9.65 0.58 12.90
C PHE A 78 11.06 1.13 12.64
N ASN A 79 11.16 2.21 11.84
CA ASN A 79 12.44 2.85 11.57
C ASN A 79 12.99 3.62 12.79
N GLN A 80 12.12 4.24 13.59
CA GLN A 80 12.49 4.89 14.86
C GLN A 80 13.07 3.86 15.83
N ASN A 81 12.38 2.75 16.06
CA ASN A 81 12.84 1.67 16.93
C ASN A 81 14.20 1.09 16.47
N LYS A 82 14.41 0.95 15.16
CA LYS A 82 15.71 0.52 14.61
C LYS A 82 16.84 1.52 14.86
N SER A 83 16.55 2.81 14.87
CA SER A 83 17.55 3.86 15.11
C SER A 83 17.96 3.95 16.59
N GLU A 84 17.02 3.69 17.50
CA GLU A 84 17.29 3.64 18.95
C GLU A 84 18.16 2.44 19.35
N ILE A 85 17.99 1.28 18.70
CA ILE A 85 18.80 0.07 18.97
C ILE A 85 20.25 0.20 18.44
N LYS A 86 20.50 1.09 17.47
CA LYS A 86 21.82 1.29 16.86
C LYS A 86 22.65 2.41 17.50
N SER A 87 22.07 3.18 18.43
CA SER A 87 22.74 4.26 19.16
C SER A 87 23.29 3.76 20.50
#